data_AF-A0A498J873-F1
#
_entry.id   AF-A0A498J873-F1
#
_cell.length_a   1.000
_cell.length_b   1.000
_cell.length_c   1.000
_cell.angle_alpha   90.00
_cell.angle_beta   90.00
_cell.angle_gamma   90.00
#
_symmetry.space_group_name_H-M   'P 1'
#
loop_
_entity.id
_entity.type
_entity.pdbx_description
1 polymer ?
#
loop_
_entity_poly.entity_id
_entity_poly.type
_entity_poly.pdbx_seq_one_letter_code
_entity_poly.pdbx_strand_id
1 'polypeptide(L)'
;MDAVATQTTMETTKVTSIKPLAESPAFSSLPSACMFNGDPSDEADPNDPELTIPVVDMSLLTSGSPDQRSKIIHENLPRMRMLHFKHKTIY
;
A
#
# COMPACT_ATOMS: atom_id res chain seq x y z
N MET A 1 16.47 -34.28 29.99
CA MET A 1 15.64 -33.37 30.80
C MET A 1 16.65 -32.80 31.78
N ASP A 2 17.19 -31.59 31.60
CA ASP A 2 16.45 -30.32 31.47
C ASP A 2 17.16 -29.26 30.62
N ALA A 3 16.37 -28.24 30.29
CA ALA A 3 16.49 -27.24 29.23
C ALA A 3 17.81 -26.45 29.16
N VAL A 4 18.41 -26.42 27.96
CA VAL A 4 19.19 -25.25 27.51
C VAL A 4 18.17 -24.17 27.15
N ALA A 5 18.03 -23.20 28.05
CA ALA A 5 17.32 -21.98 27.78
C ALA A 5 18.12 -21.18 26.76
N THR A 6 17.74 -21.25 25.49
CA THR A 6 18.11 -20.23 24.51
C THR A 6 17.42 -18.94 24.91
N GLN A 7 18.15 -18.09 25.64
CA GLN A 7 17.78 -16.70 25.87
C GLN A 7 17.57 -16.05 24.52
N THR A 8 16.30 -15.92 24.12
CA THR A 8 15.91 -15.00 23.06
C THR A 8 15.96 -13.63 23.69
N THR A 9 17.13 -12.99 23.65
CA THR A 9 17.27 -11.57 23.94
C THR A 9 16.36 -10.84 22.97
N MET A 10 15.18 -10.44 23.46
CA MET A 10 14.31 -9.47 22.81
C MET A 10 15.05 -8.13 22.85
N GLU A 11 16.04 -7.96 21.97
CA GLU A 11 16.49 -6.61 21.64
C GLU A 11 15.34 -5.94 20.91
N THR A 12 14.67 -5.04 21.63
CA THR A 12 13.90 -3.97 21.02
C THR A 12 14.89 -3.06 20.29
N THR A 13 15.40 -3.53 19.16
CA THR A 13 16.19 -2.70 18.24
C THR A 13 15.27 -1.58 17.80
N LYS A 14 15.47 -0.39 18.38
CA LYS A 14 14.77 0.83 17.99
C LYS A 14 15.21 1.17 16.57
N VAL A 15 14.53 0.60 15.57
CA VAL A 15 14.74 0.92 14.17
C VAL A 15 14.23 2.34 13.95
N THR A 16 15.11 3.33 14.06
CA THR A 16 14.78 4.74 13.80
C THR A 16 14.77 5.06 12.30
N SER A 17 15.37 4.19 11.47
CA SER A 17 15.40 4.33 10.01
C SER A 17 15.63 2.97 9.33
N ILE A 18 14.91 2.73 8.24
CA ILE A 18 14.98 1.49 7.45
C ILE A 18 16.22 1.48 6.53
N LYS A 19 16.70 2.66 6.09
CA LYS A 19 17.82 2.78 5.15
C LYS A 19 19.14 2.17 5.66
N PRO A 20 19.70 2.61 6.82
CA PRO A 20 20.95 2.04 7.33
C PRO A 20 20.78 0.58 7.78
N LEU A 21 19.55 0.15 8.07
CA LEU A 21 19.25 -1.24 8.39
C LEU A 21 19.37 -2.14 7.15
N ALA A 22 18.82 -1.72 6.01
CA ALA A 22 18.87 -2.46 4.75
C ALA A 22 20.27 -2.52 4.13
N GLU A 23 21.12 -1.51 4.37
CA GLU A 23 22.51 -1.44 3.88
C GLU A 23 23.50 -2.18 4.80
N SER A 24 23.05 -2.66 5.97
CA SER A 24 23.90 -3.37 6.92
C SER A 24 24.20 -4.79 6.43
N PRO A 25 25.48 -5.20 6.30
CA PRO A 25 25.86 -6.56 5.89
C PRO A 25 25.45 -7.63 6.92
N ALA A 26 25.06 -7.23 8.14
CA ALA A 26 24.59 -8.12 9.20
C ALA A 26 23.06 -8.34 9.16
N PHE A 27 22.32 -7.71 8.24
CA PHE A 27 20.89 -7.87 8.13
C PHE A 27 20.54 -9.14 7.34
N SER A 28 20.61 -10.29 8.00
CA SER A 28 20.30 -11.60 7.40
C SER A 28 18.81 -11.97 7.44
N SER A 29 18.03 -11.35 8.33
CA SER A 29 16.60 -11.60 8.47
C SER A 29 15.83 -10.37 8.97
N LEU A 30 14.58 -10.25 8.50
CA LEU A 30 13.64 -9.22 8.98
C LEU A 30 13.09 -9.61 10.35
N PRO A 31 13.03 -8.68 11.33
CA PRO A 31 12.27 -8.90 12.55
C PRO A 31 10.79 -9.14 12.26
N SER A 32 10.15 -10.02 13.04
CA SER A 32 8.71 -10.32 12.89
C SER A 32 7.82 -9.07 13.01
N ALA A 33 8.24 -8.06 13.76
CA ALA A 33 7.55 -6.78 13.88
C ALA A 33 7.49 -5.97 12.55
N CYS A 34 8.33 -6.30 11.58
CA CYS A 34 8.35 -5.71 10.24
C CYS A 34 7.72 -6.63 9.18
N MET A 35 7.23 -7.82 9.57
CA MET A 35 6.61 -8.76 8.66
C MET A 35 5.12 -8.46 8.54
N PHE A 36 4.63 -8.38 7.31
CA PHE A 36 3.20 -8.36 7.04
C PHE A 36 2.65 -9.78 7.16
N ASN A 37 1.62 -9.97 7.98
CA ASN A 37 1.01 -11.28 8.26
C ASN A 37 -0.29 -11.50 7.46
N GLY A 38 -0.59 -10.67 6.45
CA GLY A 38 -1.75 -10.85 5.60
C GLY A 38 -1.61 -12.05 4.66
N ASP A 39 -2.74 -12.57 4.18
CA ASP A 39 -2.76 -13.60 3.14
C ASP A 39 -2.31 -12.97 1.82
N PRO A 40 -1.23 -13.44 1.18
CA PRO A 40 -0.79 -12.91 -0.11
C PRO A 40 -1.82 -13.12 -1.23
N SER A 41 -2.85 -13.93 -1.01
CA SER A 41 -3.96 -14.16 -1.93
C SER A 41 -5.08 -13.13 -1.80
N ASP A 42 -5.08 -12.31 -0.74
CA ASP A 42 -6.01 -11.18 -0.55
C ASP A 42 -5.50 -9.90 -1.24
N GLU A 43 -4.33 -9.97 -1.87
CA GLU A 43 -3.81 -8.89 -2.69
C GLU A 43 -4.69 -8.70 -3.93
N ALA A 44 -5.20 -7.48 -4.08
CA ALA A 44 -5.90 -7.04 -5.28
C ALA A 44 -5.04 -7.26 -6.54
N ASP A 45 -5.65 -7.70 -7.65
CA ASP A 45 -4.93 -7.80 -8.93
C ASP A 45 -4.42 -6.41 -9.34
N PRO A 46 -3.10 -6.20 -9.47
CA PRO A 46 -2.53 -4.91 -9.83
C PRO A 46 -2.89 -4.49 -11.26
N ASN A 47 -3.38 -5.40 -12.09
CA ASN A 47 -3.83 -5.12 -13.45
C ASN A 47 -5.34 -4.89 -13.53
N ASP A 48 -6.07 -4.95 -12.40
CA ASP A 48 -7.51 -4.70 -12.39
C ASP A 48 -7.78 -3.22 -12.77
N PRO A 49 -8.42 -2.96 -13.92
CA PRO A 49 -8.73 -1.60 -14.35
C PRO A 49 -9.74 -0.88 -13.43
N GLU A 50 -10.47 -1.61 -12.58
CA GLU A 50 -11.37 -1.05 -11.58
C GLU A 50 -10.63 -0.58 -10.31
N LEU A 51 -9.44 -1.13 -10.05
CA LEU A 51 -8.59 -0.78 -8.91
C LEU A 51 -7.47 0.21 -9.29
N THR A 52 -7.35 0.52 -10.58
CA THR A 52 -6.41 1.51 -11.10
C THR A 52 -6.86 2.93 -10.75
N ILE A 53 -5.95 3.72 -10.17
CA ILE A 53 -6.19 5.15 -9.90
C ILE A 53 -6.39 5.90 -11.23
N PRO A 54 -7.52 6.60 -11.44
CA PRO A 54 -7.77 7.29 -12.69
C PRO A 54 -6.83 8.49 -12.87
N VAL A 55 -6.26 8.63 -14.07
CA VAL A 55 -5.47 9.80 -14.46
C VAL A 55 -6.40 10.85 -15.04
N VAL A 56 -6.33 12.07 -14.50
CA VAL A 56 -7.18 13.18 -14.93
C VAL A 56 -6.32 14.35 -15.38
N ASP A 57 -6.57 14.83 -16.60
CA ASP A 57 -5.97 16.06 -17.12
C ASP A 57 -6.72 17.28 -16.54
N MET A 58 -6.00 18.06 -15.72
CA MET A 58 -6.54 19.25 -15.04
C MET A 58 -6.89 20.38 -16.01
N SER A 59 -6.27 20.45 -17.18
CA SER A 59 -6.61 21.45 -18.20
C SER A 59 -8.04 21.21 -18.68
N LEU A 60 -8.43 19.97 -18.93
CA LEU A 60 -9.76 19.64 -19.40
C LEU A 60 -10.87 19.88 -18.35
N LEU A 61 -10.51 19.96 -17.07
CA LEU A 61 -11.43 20.37 -15.99
C LEU A 61 -11.59 21.88 -15.87
N THR A 62 -10.57 22.66 -16.24
CA THR A 62 -10.50 24.11 -15.94
C THR A 62 -10.65 24.98 -17.17
N SER A 63 -10.09 24.57 -18.30
CA SER A 63 -10.11 25.26 -19.59
C SER A 63 -10.85 24.50 -20.70
N GLY A 64 -11.32 23.28 -20.43
CA GLY A 64 -12.14 22.51 -21.36
C GLY A 64 -13.56 23.06 -21.54
N SER A 65 -14.21 22.67 -22.65
CA SER A 65 -15.63 22.99 -22.87
C SER A 65 -16.53 22.36 -21.80
N PRO A 66 -17.75 22.90 -21.60
CA PRO A 66 -18.72 22.30 -20.68
C PRO A 66 -18.93 20.79 -20.89
N ASP A 67 -19.01 20.35 -22.14
CA ASP A 67 -19.17 18.93 -22.50
C ASP A 67 -17.95 18.08 -22.15
N GLN A 68 -16.75 18.58 -22.41
CA GLN A 68 -15.50 17.89 -22.03
C GLN A 68 -15.36 17.76 -20.51
N ARG A 69 -15.66 18.82 -19.76
CA ARG A 69 -15.65 18.81 -18.29
C ARG A 69 -16.66 17.81 -17.75
N SER A 70 -17.88 17.82 -18.27
CA SER A 70 -18.94 16.90 -17.88
C SER A 70 -18.47 15.45 -18.12
N LYS A 71 -17.97 15.13 -19.30
CA LYS A 71 -17.48 13.79 -19.62
C LYS A 71 -16.43 13.28 -18.63
N ILE A 72 -15.43 14.09 -18.30
CA ILE A 72 -14.36 13.70 -17.37
C ILE A 72 -14.88 13.47 -15.95
N ILE A 73 -15.78 14.34 -15.49
CA ILE A 73 -16.43 14.25 -14.18
C ILE A 73 -17.26 12.96 -14.11
N HIS A 74 -18.08 12.69 -15.12
CA HIS A 74 -18.96 11.51 -15.15
C HIS A 74 -18.20 10.19 -15.36
N GLU A 75 -17.08 10.19 -16.08
CA GLU A 75 -16.28 8.98 -16.31
C GLU A 75 -15.35 8.66 -15.13
N ASN A 76 -14.78 9.66 -14.45
CA ASN A 76 -13.73 9.44 -13.44
C ASN A 76 -14.22 9.50 -11.98
N LEU A 77 -15.22 10.32 -11.64
CA LEU A 77 -15.69 10.42 -10.26
C LEU A 77 -16.32 9.12 -9.71
N PRO A 78 -17.12 8.35 -10.48
CA PRO A 78 -17.63 7.08 -10.00
C PRO A 78 -16.51 6.09 -9.66
N ARG A 79 -15.43 6.07 -10.46
CA ARG A 79 -14.25 5.23 -10.21
C ARG A 79 -13.51 5.65 -8.94
N MET A 80 -13.30 6.96 -8.73
CA MET A 80 -12.68 7.46 -7.50
C MET A 80 -13.51 7.14 -6.25
N ARG A 81 -14.84 7.24 -6.32
CA ARG A 81 -15.74 6.87 -5.21
C ARG A 81 -15.73 5.36 -4.95
N MET A 82 -15.64 4.54 -5.99
CA MET A 82 -15.57 3.09 -5.89
C MET A 82 -14.26 2.63 -5.25
N LEU A 83 -13.12 3.23 -5.62
CA LEU A 83 -11.82 3.00 -4.97
C LEU A 83 -11.89 3.33 -3.47
N HIS A 84 -12.48 4.48 -3.12
CA HIS A 84 -12.66 4.86 -1.72
C HIS A 84 -13.53 3.87 -0.93
N PHE A 85 -14.59 3.34 -1.55
CA PHE A 85 -15.47 2.34 -0.93
C PHE A 85 -14.80 0.97 -0.78
N LYS A 86 -14.08 0.52 -1.81
CA LYS A 86 -13.32 -0.74 -1.79
C LYS A 86 -12.25 -0.70 -0.70
N HIS A 87 -11.43 0.35 -0.63
CA HIS A 87 -10.42 0.49 0.40
C HIS A 87 -10.98 0.52 1.84
N LYS A 88 -12.23 0.95 2.03
CA LYS A 88 -12.92 0.90 3.34
C LYS A 88 -13.45 -0.49 3.70
N THR A 89 -13.57 -1.38 2.72
CA THR A 89 -14.14 -2.73 2.90
C THR A 89 -13.07 -3.80 3.11
N ILE A 90 -11.79 -3.49 2.83
CA ILE A 90 -10.62 -4.37 3.02
C ILE A 90 -9.95 -4.20 4.40
N TYR A 91 -10.64 -3.56 5.36
CA TYR A 91 -10.25 -3.48 6.79
C TYR A 91 -11.43 -3.78 7.69
#